data_AF-A0A969LK81-F1
#
_entry.id   AF-A0A969LK81-F1
#
_cell.length_a   1.000
_cell.length_b   1.000
_cell.length_c   1.000
_cell.angle_alpha   90.00
_cell.angle_beta   90.00
_cell.angle_gamma   90.00
#
_symmetry.space_group_name_H-M   'P 1'
#
loop_
_entity.id
_entity.type
_entity.pdbx_description
1 polymer ?
#
loop_
_entity_poly.entity_id
_entity_poly.type
_entity_poly.pdbx_seq_one_letter_code
_entity_poly.pdbx_strand_id
1 'polypeptide(L)'
;ITAFLSWLWLGTMQALVRLLAGLWRFFSGSAIGLLTGAIAALASGFGLWLVWQRWRDWLDFQRLRRLPPMERLYQQLVRELATRGVARDPAQTPLEYARRVGEQQQAPISEPAHQIVQAYVRWRYGDADPDLPQLQAQFRRLRRLRRPGRA
;
A
#
# COMPACT_ATOMS: atom_id res chain seq x y z
N ILE A 1 -19.30 -16.88 19.92
CA ILE A 1 -19.10 -16.90 18.44
C ILE A 1 -20.43 -16.80 17.70
N THR A 2 -21.44 -17.58 18.09
CA THR A 2 -22.80 -17.53 17.52
C THR A 2 -23.50 -16.17 17.63
N ALA A 3 -23.33 -15.44 18.74
CA ALA A 3 -23.94 -14.13 18.95
C ALA A 3 -23.36 -12.98 18.08
N PHE A 4 -22.07 -13.06 17.74
CA PHE A 4 -21.44 -12.08 16.83
C PHE A 4 -21.86 -12.35 15.39
N LEU A 5 -21.89 -13.63 14.98
CA LEU A 5 -22.39 -14.03 13.68
C LEU A 5 -23.88 -13.67 13.50
N SER A 6 -24.72 -13.88 14.52
CA SER A 6 -26.14 -13.53 14.43
C SER A 6 -26.36 -12.02 14.36
N TRP A 7 -25.60 -11.21 15.10
CA TRP A 7 -25.69 -9.74 15.01
C TRP A 7 -25.24 -9.22 13.63
N LEU A 8 -24.14 -9.76 13.10
CA LEU A 8 -23.64 -9.42 11.76
C LEU A 8 -24.61 -9.87 10.65
N TRP A 9 -25.19 -11.06 10.79
CA TRP A 9 -26.16 -11.64 9.86
C TRP A 9 -27.51 -10.91 9.89
N LEU A 10 -28.03 -10.61 11.08
CA LEU A 10 -29.29 -9.86 11.25
C LEU A 10 -29.15 -8.42 10.74
N GLY A 11 -28.02 -7.75 11.00
CA GLY A 11 -27.77 -6.40 10.52
C GLY A 11 -27.69 -6.33 8.99
N THR A 12 -27.02 -7.29 8.36
CA THR A 12 -26.90 -7.35 6.89
C THR A 12 -28.23 -7.69 6.20
N MET A 13 -28.98 -8.66 6.72
CA MET A 13 -30.29 -9.04 6.17
C MET A 13 -31.35 -7.96 6.38
N GLN A 14 -31.37 -7.27 7.53
CA GLN A 14 -32.29 -6.16 7.74
C GLN A 14 -31.99 -4.97 6.82
N ALA A 15 -30.71 -4.68 6.55
CA ALA A 15 -30.33 -3.65 5.59
C ALA A 15 -30.79 -4.02 4.17
N LEU A 16 -30.58 -5.27 3.75
CA LEU A 16 -31.04 -5.78 2.45
C LEU A 16 -32.56 -5.72 2.30
N VAL A 17 -33.32 -6.20 3.30
CA VAL A 17 -34.79 -6.19 3.26
C VAL A 17 -35.34 -4.77 3.27
N ARG A 18 -34.73 -3.83 4.01
CA ARG A 18 -35.14 -2.41 3.98
C ARG A 18 -34.84 -1.75 2.64
N LEU A 19 -33.72 -2.10 2.00
CA LEU A 19 -33.38 -1.63 0.65
C LEU A 19 -34.36 -2.16 -0.39
N LEU A 20 -34.67 -3.46 -0.35
CA LEU A 20 -35.64 -4.11 -1.25
C LEU A 20 -37.06 -3.59 -1.05
N ALA A 21 -37.54 -3.48 0.19
CA ALA A 21 -38.85 -2.94 0.50
C ALA A 21 -38.97 -1.44 0.17
N GLY A 22 -37.87 -0.68 0.37
CA GLY A 22 -37.74 0.70 -0.07
C GLY A 22 -37.86 0.82 -1.58
N LEU A 23 -37.12 0.01 -2.34
CA LEU A 23 -37.19 -0.04 -3.81
C LEU A 23 -38.60 -0.41 -4.31
N TRP A 24 -39.25 -1.38 -3.66
CA TRP A 24 -40.58 -1.85 -4.07
C TRP A 24 -41.67 -0.79 -3.84
N ARG A 25 -41.60 -0.05 -2.73
CA ARG A 25 -42.52 1.07 -2.44
C ARG A 25 -42.25 2.31 -3.30
N PHE A 26 -41.09 2.35 -3.95
CA PHE A 26 -40.58 3.45 -4.76
C PHE A 26 -40.88 3.27 -6.25
N PHE A 27 -40.95 2.01 -6.71
CA PHE A 27 -41.39 1.67 -8.07
C PHE A 27 -42.89 1.90 -8.31
N SER A 28 -43.71 1.90 -7.25
CA SER A 28 -45.18 2.00 -7.37
C SER A 28 -45.73 3.44 -7.35
N GLY A 29 -44.90 4.49 -7.20
CA GLY A 29 -45.40 5.77 -6.69
C GLY A 29 -45.19 7.08 -7.48
N SER A 30 -44.02 7.43 -8.03
CA SER A 30 -43.81 8.79 -8.59
C SER A 30 -42.44 9.02 -9.22
N ALA A 31 -42.29 10.10 -10.01
CA ALA A 31 -41.03 10.59 -10.61
C ALA A 31 -39.85 10.79 -9.61
N ILE A 32 -40.15 10.88 -8.31
CA ILE A 32 -39.18 10.86 -7.21
C ILE A 32 -38.37 9.54 -7.22
N GLY A 33 -39.01 8.46 -7.66
CA GLY A 33 -38.46 7.18 -8.12
C GLY A 33 -37.18 7.30 -8.96
N LEU A 34 -37.29 8.06 -10.04
CA LEU A 34 -36.17 8.21 -10.98
C LEU A 34 -35.02 9.01 -10.36
N LEU A 35 -35.33 10.06 -9.60
CA LEU A 35 -34.31 10.91 -8.98
C LEU A 35 -33.52 10.18 -7.89
N THR A 36 -34.16 9.50 -6.94
CA THR A 36 -33.40 8.77 -5.91
C THR A 36 -32.71 7.53 -6.50
N GLY A 37 -33.28 6.90 -7.53
CA GLY A 37 -32.59 5.84 -8.28
C GLY A 37 -31.30 6.34 -8.92
N ALA A 38 -31.33 7.52 -9.56
CA ALA A 38 -30.15 8.14 -10.15
C ALA A 38 -29.10 8.53 -9.10
N ILE A 39 -29.52 9.12 -7.98
CA ILE A 39 -28.61 9.47 -6.86
C ILE A 39 -27.99 8.21 -6.25
N ALA A 40 -28.80 7.16 -6.04
CA ALA A 40 -28.31 5.89 -5.52
C ALA A 40 -27.34 5.20 -6.48
N ALA A 41 -27.60 5.26 -7.80
CA ALA A 41 -26.69 4.72 -8.82
C ALA A 41 -25.35 5.47 -8.81
N LEU A 42 -25.37 6.81 -8.73
CA LEU A 42 -24.16 7.62 -8.63
C LEU A 42 -23.40 7.36 -7.32
N ALA A 43 -24.10 7.32 -6.19
CA ALA A 43 -23.50 7.03 -4.88
C ALA A 43 -22.92 5.61 -4.83
N SER A 44 -23.61 4.64 -5.42
CA SER A 44 -23.14 3.25 -5.50
C SER A 44 -21.95 3.13 -6.43
N GLY A 45 -21.96 3.79 -7.60
CA GLY A 45 -20.81 3.82 -8.50
C GLY A 45 -19.59 4.44 -7.83
N PHE A 46 -19.76 5.57 -7.13
CA PHE A 46 -18.70 6.22 -6.39
C PHE A 46 -18.19 5.38 -5.21
N GLY A 47 -19.11 4.75 -4.46
CA GLY A 47 -18.78 3.84 -3.35
C GLY A 47 -18.02 2.61 -3.83
N LEU A 48 -18.49 1.94 -4.88
CA LEU A 48 -17.82 0.80 -5.50
C LEU A 48 -16.44 1.19 -6.02
N TRP A 49 -16.30 2.37 -6.63
CA TRP A 49 -15.02 2.87 -7.11
C TRP A 49 -14.02 3.11 -5.96
N LEU A 50 -14.45 3.71 -4.85
CA LEU A 50 -13.60 3.91 -3.66
C LEU A 50 -13.20 2.59 -3.01
N VAL A 51 -14.15 1.66 -2.86
CA VAL A 51 -13.87 0.32 -2.33
C VAL A 51 -12.89 -0.41 -3.25
N TRP A 52 -13.05 -0.30 -4.56
CA TRP A 52 -12.16 -0.89 -5.55
C TRP A 52 -10.73 -0.33 -5.45
N GLN A 53 -10.56 1.00 -5.32
CA GLN A 53 -9.25 1.61 -5.10
C GLN A 53 -8.59 1.08 -3.82
N ARG A 54 -9.32 1.11 -2.70
CA ARG A 54 -8.82 0.62 -1.41
C ARG A 54 -8.48 -0.86 -1.44
N TRP A 55 -9.29 -1.66 -2.13
CA TRP A 55 -9.06 -3.09 -2.32
C TRP A 55 -7.79 -3.34 -3.13
N ARG A 56 -7.55 -2.56 -4.19
CA ARG A 56 -6.36 -2.68 -5.03
C ARG A 56 -5.08 -2.34 -4.25
N ASP A 57 -5.10 -1.24 -3.49
CA ASP A 57 -3.97 -0.87 -2.62
C ASP A 57 -3.72 -1.92 -1.54
N TRP A 58 -4.80 -2.51 -0.99
CA TRP A 58 -4.70 -3.57 0.00
C TRP A 58 -4.16 -4.88 -0.58
N LEU A 59 -4.53 -5.24 -1.81
CA LEU A 59 -3.96 -6.37 -2.54
C LEU A 59 -2.46 -6.16 -2.80
N ASP A 60 -2.04 -4.95 -3.15
CA ASP A 60 -0.62 -4.62 -3.30
C ASP A 60 0.12 -4.71 -1.96
N PHE A 61 -0.49 -4.24 -0.87
CA PHE A 61 0.05 -4.41 0.48
C PHE A 61 0.14 -5.88 0.90
N GLN A 62 -0.87 -6.69 0.59
CA GLN A 62 -0.90 -8.13 0.83
C GLN A 62 0.19 -8.86 0.02
N ARG A 63 0.39 -8.49 -1.25
CA ARG A 63 1.50 -8.96 -2.06
C ARG A 63 2.83 -8.62 -1.40
N LEU A 64 3.02 -7.37 -0.97
CA LEU A 64 4.21 -6.97 -0.22
C LEU A 64 4.37 -7.72 1.10
N ARG A 65 3.30 -8.08 1.81
CA ARG A 65 3.40 -8.88 3.05
C ARG A 65 3.79 -10.33 2.80
N ARG A 66 3.52 -10.89 1.62
CA ARG A 66 4.03 -12.20 1.18
C ARG A 66 5.51 -12.14 0.81
N LEU A 67 6.06 -10.96 0.55
CA LEU A 67 7.49 -10.81 0.30
C LEU A 67 8.28 -11.05 1.59
N PRO A 68 9.43 -11.74 1.51
CA PRO A 68 10.36 -11.86 2.61
C PRO A 68 10.67 -10.49 3.23
N PRO A 69 10.85 -10.41 4.57
CA PRO A 69 11.07 -9.16 5.28
C PRO A 69 12.20 -8.29 4.69
N MET A 70 13.21 -8.91 4.09
CA MET A 70 14.32 -8.21 3.43
C MET A 70 13.90 -7.52 2.13
N GLU A 71 13.14 -8.20 1.27
CA GLU A 71 12.63 -7.64 0.01
C GLU A 71 11.69 -6.45 0.29
N ARG A 72 10.86 -6.54 1.34
CA ARG A 72 10.02 -5.41 1.77
C ARG A 72 10.85 -4.18 2.12
N LEU A 73 11.94 -4.37 2.85
CA LEU A 73 12.84 -3.27 3.25
C LEU A 73 13.51 -2.64 2.01
N TYR A 74 13.95 -3.47 1.07
CA TYR A 74 14.52 -3.00 -0.20
C TYR A 74 13.52 -2.15 -1.00
N GLN A 75 12.28 -2.61 -1.18
CA GLN A 75 11.25 -1.83 -1.90
C GLN A 75 10.86 -0.53 -1.19
N GLN A 76 10.91 -0.50 0.15
CA GLN A 76 10.71 0.75 0.89
C GLN A 76 11.88 1.72 0.67
N LEU A 77 13.12 1.22 0.65
CA LEU A 77 14.29 2.02 0.35
C LEU A 77 14.25 2.59 -1.06
N VAL A 78 13.96 1.77 -2.08
CA VAL A 78 13.88 2.24 -3.49
C VAL A 78 12.85 3.36 -3.64
N ARG A 79 11.68 3.24 -2.99
CA ARG A 79 10.66 4.29 -3.00
C ARG A 79 11.14 5.57 -2.30
N GLU A 80 11.78 5.44 -1.16
CA GLU A 80 12.35 6.59 -0.43
C GLU A 80 13.46 7.27 -1.24
N LEU A 81 14.32 6.51 -1.91
CA LEU A 81 15.36 7.04 -2.80
C LEU A 81 14.78 7.69 -4.06
N ALA A 82 13.70 7.15 -4.63
CA ALA A 82 12.99 7.78 -5.74
C ALA A 82 12.48 9.19 -5.37
N THR A 83 11.99 9.39 -4.14
CA THR A 83 11.62 10.73 -3.66
C THR A 83 12.79 11.71 -3.49
N ARG A 84 14.03 11.21 -3.49
CA ARG A 84 15.27 11.99 -3.40
C ARG A 84 15.94 12.21 -4.77
N GLY A 85 15.26 11.84 -5.86
CA GLY A 85 15.81 11.91 -7.23
C GLY A 85 16.65 10.69 -7.63
N VAL A 86 16.71 9.66 -6.78
CA VAL A 86 17.46 8.41 -7.02
C VAL A 86 16.49 7.28 -7.35
N ALA A 87 15.68 7.50 -8.40
CA ALA A 87 14.75 6.50 -8.89
C ALA A 87 15.53 5.36 -9.56
N ARG A 88 15.09 4.13 -9.31
CA ARG A 88 15.55 2.95 -10.04
C ARG A 88 14.89 2.94 -11.42
N ASP A 89 15.67 2.70 -12.46
CA ASP A 89 15.14 2.43 -13.81
C ASP A 89 14.50 1.03 -13.85
N PRO A 90 13.31 0.85 -14.45
CA PRO A 90 12.66 -0.47 -14.58
C PRO A 90 13.55 -1.55 -15.21
N ALA A 91 14.43 -1.18 -16.14
CA ALA A 91 15.37 -2.10 -16.79
C ALA A 91 16.64 -2.37 -15.95
N GLN A 92 16.91 -1.54 -14.94
CA GLN A 92 18.13 -1.63 -14.14
C GLN A 92 18.06 -2.80 -13.16
N THR A 93 19.13 -3.58 -13.10
CA THR A 93 19.23 -4.71 -12.17
C THR A 93 19.48 -4.23 -10.73
N PRO A 94 19.11 -5.01 -9.69
CA PRO A 94 19.39 -4.63 -8.30
C PRO A 94 20.90 -4.43 -8.01
N LEU A 95 21.77 -5.17 -8.70
CA LEU A 95 23.23 -5.06 -8.61
C LEU A 95 23.74 -3.73 -9.18
N GLU A 96 23.25 -3.35 -10.37
CA GLU A 96 23.57 -2.05 -10.97
C GLU A 96 23.06 -0.90 -10.12
N TYR A 97 21.85 -1.03 -9.56
CA TYR A 97 21.31 -0.04 -8.64
C TYR A 97 22.18 0.11 -7.38
N ALA A 98 22.73 -0.99 -6.85
CA ALA A 98 23.64 -0.97 -5.70
C ALA A 98 24.90 -0.14 -5.96
N ARG A 99 25.50 -0.32 -7.14
CA ARG A 99 26.69 0.43 -7.57
C ARG A 99 26.36 1.90 -7.72
N ARG A 100 25.29 2.24 -8.43
CA ARG A 100 24.84 3.62 -8.64
C ARG A 100 24.55 4.36 -7.33
N VAL A 101 23.90 3.70 -6.37
CA VAL A 101 23.61 4.28 -5.04
C VAL A 101 24.89 4.55 -4.26
N GLY A 102 25.92 3.70 -4.40
CA GLY A 102 27.23 3.91 -3.78
C GLY A 102 28.05 5.03 -4.45
N GLU A 103 27.91 5.21 -5.76
CA GLU A 103 28.62 6.23 -6.54
C GLU A 103 28.03 7.65 -6.37
N GLN A 104 26.80 7.78 -5.87
CA GLN A 104 26.22 9.10 -5.64
C GLN A 104 26.85 9.84 -4.45
N GLN A 105 27.35 11.05 -4.72
CA GLN A 105 28.10 11.93 -3.79
C GLN A 105 27.30 12.52 -2.62
N GLN A 106 26.03 12.12 -2.39
CA GLN A 106 25.27 12.53 -1.21
C GLN A 106 25.67 11.67 0.01
N ALA A 107 26.90 11.90 0.50
CA ALA A 107 27.59 11.10 1.51
C ALA A 107 26.77 10.68 2.76
N PRO A 108 25.92 11.54 3.39
CA PRO A 108 25.17 11.10 4.57
C PRO A 108 24.00 10.15 4.24
N ILE A 109 23.62 10.02 2.97
CA ILE A 109 22.49 9.22 2.49
C ILE A 109 22.98 7.98 1.76
N SER A 110 24.10 8.08 1.03
CA SER A 110 24.63 7.00 0.19
C SER A 110 25.11 5.81 1.01
N GLU A 111 25.78 6.03 2.14
CA GLU A 111 26.35 4.93 2.93
C GLU A 111 25.28 3.99 3.54
N PRO A 112 24.25 4.49 4.26
CA PRO A 112 23.21 3.60 4.81
C PRO A 112 22.34 2.98 3.71
N ALA A 113 22.12 3.69 2.61
CA ALA A 113 21.40 3.16 1.47
C ALA A 113 22.17 2.02 0.80
N HIS A 114 23.47 2.22 0.55
CA HIS A 114 24.34 1.25 -0.08
C HIS A 114 24.43 -0.04 0.76
N GLN A 115 24.58 0.07 2.08
CA GLN A 115 24.60 -1.09 2.98
C GLN A 115 23.32 -1.93 2.89
N ILE A 116 22.14 -1.29 2.85
CA ILE A 116 20.86 -1.99 2.71
C ILE A 116 20.72 -2.65 1.33
N VAL A 117 21.13 -1.97 0.25
CA VAL A 117 21.08 -2.57 -1.11
C VAL A 117 22.07 -3.73 -1.23
N GLN A 118 23.27 -3.62 -0.65
CA GLN A 118 24.26 -4.71 -0.67
C GLN A 118 23.80 -5.92 0.16
N ALA A 119 23.19 -5.68 1.33
CA ALA A 119 22.55 -6.75 2.11
C ALA A 119 21.45 -7.45 1.31
N TYR A 120 20.69 -6.71 0.50
CA TYR A 120 19.65 -7.27 -0.35
C TYR A 120 20.25 -8.21 -1.42
N VAL A 121 21.30 -7.76 -2.10
CA VAL A 121 22.00 -8.56 -3.11
C VAL A 121 22.58 -9.85 -2.49
N ARG A 122 23.21 -9.75 -1.32
CA ARG A 122 23.77 -10.92 -0.61
C ARG A 122 22.70 -11.90 -0.16
N TRP A 123 21.55 -11.42 0.32
CA TRP A 123 20.41 -12.27 0.64
C TRP A 123 19.80 -12.93 -0.60
N ARG A 124 19.66 -12.18 -1.70
CA ARG A 124 18.96 -12.65 -2.91
C ARG A 124 19.77 -13.62 -3.77
N TYR A 125 21.09 -13.45 -3.81
CA TYR A 125 22.01 -14.19 -4.69
C TYR A 125 23.13 -14.93 -3.96
N GLY A 126 23.35 -14.64 -2.67
CA GLY A 126 24.46 -15.21 -1.89
C GLY A 126 24.02 -16.01 -0.67
N ASP A 127 22.72 -16.29 -0.52
CA ASP A 127 22.12 -17.09 0.57
C ASP A 127 22.51 -16.62 1.99
N ALA A 128 22.86 -15.33 2.12
CA ALA A 128 23.25 -14.74 3.40
C ALA A 128 22.01 -14.33 4.20
N ASP A 129 21.99 -14.63 5.50
CA ASP A 129 20.92 -14.18 6.40
C ASP A 129 21.21 -12.74 6.88
N PRO A 130 20.40 -11.73 6.46
CA PRO A 130 20.64 -10.35 6.82
C PRO A 130 20.15 -10.05 8.24
N ASP A 131 20.92 -9.26 9.01
CA ASP A 131 20.48 -8.66 10.27
C ASP A 131 19.40 -7.59 10.00
N LEU A 132 18.17 -8.06 9.83
CA LEU A 132 16.99 -7.25 9.55
C LEU A 132 16.74 -6.15 10.60
N PRO A 133 16.82 -6.42 11.92
CA PRO A 133 16.72 -5.38 12.94
C PRO A 133 17.71 -4.23 12.74
N GLN A 134 18.97 -4.54 12.45
CA GLN A 134 20.01 -3.53 12.23
C GLN A 134 19.71 -2.71 10.96
N LEU A 135 19.39 -3.37 9.85
CA LEU A 135 19.08 -2.72 8.58
C LEU A 135 17.83 -1.81 8.69
N GLN A 136 16.81 -2.22 9.45
CA GLN A 136 15.65 -1.38 9.74
C GLN A 136 16.00 -0.16 10.60
N ALA A 137 16.92 -0.30 11.56
CA ALA A 137 17.42 0.83 12.33
C ALA A 137 18.16 1.85 11.45
N GLN A 138 19.01 1.36 10.53
CA GLN A 138 19.70 2.19 9.54
C GLN A 138 18.72 2.90 8.60
N PHE A 139 17.71 2.20 8.06
CA PHE A 139 16.69 2.80 7.22
C PHE A 139 15.90 3.91 7.96
N ARG A 140 15.56 3.69 9.24
CA ARG A 140 14.92 4.71 10.07
C ARG A 140 15.80 5.94 10.32
N ARG A 141 17.13 5.77 10.39
CA ARG A 141 18.07 6.91 10.45
C ARG A 141 18.10 7.66 9.12
N LEU A 142 18.18 6.95 8.00
CA LEU A 142 18.15 7.52 6.65
C LEU A 142 16.88 8.35 6.40
N ARG A 143 15.71 7.89 6.87
CA ARG A 143 14.46 8.66 6.80
C ARG A 143 14.45 9.90 7.68
N ARG A 144 15.17 9.90 8.81
CA ARG A 144 15.29 11.07 9.70
C ARG A 144 16.19 12.15 9.13
N LEU A 145 17.26 11.77 8.41
CA LEU A 145 18.13 12.71 7.70
C LEU A 145 17.40 13.54 6.63
N ARG A 146 16.20 13.11 6.21
CA ARG A 146 15.30 13.86 5.32
C ARG A 146 14.59 15.05 6.00
N ARG A 147 14.68 15.22 7.32
CA ARG A 147 14.15 16.42 7.99
C ARG A 147 15.23 17.49 8.22
N PRO A 148 15.71 18.22 7.20
CA PRO A 148 16.08 19.62 7.38
C PRO A 148 14.86 20.49 7.08
N GLY A 149 14.43 21.31 8.06
CA GLY A 149 13.53 22.45 7.83
C GLY A 149 12.03 22.15 7.73
N ARG A 150 11.35 22.11 8.87
CA ARG A 150 10.22 23.04 9.04
C ARG A 150 10.76 24.17 9.90
N ALA A 151 11.16 25.25 9.24
CA ALA A 151 11.15 26.58 9.83
C ALA A 151 9.69 26.97 10.10
#